data_AF-A0A7X9JI56-F1
#
_entry.id   AF-A0A7X9JI56-F1
#
_cell.length_a   1.000
_cell.length_b   1.000
_cell.length_c   1.000
_cell.angle_alpha   90.00
_cell.angle_beta   90.00
_cell.angle_gamma   90.00
#
_symmetry.space_group_name_H-M   'P 1'
#
loop_
_entity.id
_entity.type
_entity.pdbx_description
1 polymer ?
#
loop_
_entity_poly.entity_id
_entity_poly.type
_entity_poly.pdbx_seq_one_letter_code
_entity_poly.pdbx_strand_id
1 'polypeptide(L)'
;MNKSIEKEYLEWFINTLNWSNYDIIEFEMPDFIVNYNNKKIGFEITNLYKNDYFKKGSLDKKCESYKASWLISVANEYYKFSKVPILLKVFASSKSNLPDPSLMADIIYNYILNTKSKDSKYIYDLSSDYRLIFYIKKLPSNFEMYNRWIFINNHVDIVGSLDIEYLKSKVDIKRRKTSNYNKNLDKLILLLVIDSSNASGMINIENIDYDFKCNEFSEI
;
A
#
# COMPACT_ATOMS: atom_id res chain seq x y z
N MET A 1 9.19 8.02 8.98
CA MET A 1 7.76 7.74 9.18
C MET A 1 7.22 8.77 10.16
N ASN A 2 5.94 9.13 10.10
CA ASN A 2 5.39 10.16 10.99
C ASN A 2 5.16 9.54 12.38
N LYS A 3 5.80 10.09 13.42
CA LYS A 3 5.65 9.64 14.81
C LYS A 3 4.20 9.63 15.29
N SER A 4 3.36 10.53 14.76
CA SER A 4 1.91 10.54 15.05
C SER A 4 1.22 9.25 14.59
N ILE A 5 1.55 8.74 13.40
CA ILE A 5 0.95 7.53 12.86
C ILE A 5 1.46 6.30 13.61
N GLU A 6 2.76 6.27 13.94
CA GLU A 6 3.34 5.21 14.77
C GLU A 6 2.66 5.13 16.14
N LYS A 7 2.39 6.28 16.76
CA LYS A 7 1.66 6.37 18.03
C LYS A 7 0.23 5.82 17.91
N GLU A 8 -0.49 6.14 16.84
CA GLU A 8 -1.83 5.60 16.59
C GLU A 8 -1.83 4.06 16.50
N TYR A 9 -0.82 3.46 15.85
CA TYR A 9 -0.68 2.00 15.82
C TYR A 9 -0.41 1.40 17.20
N LEU A 10 0.43 2.06 18.00
CA LEU A 10 0.71 1.63 19.37
C LEU A 10 -0.54 1.71 20.25
N GLU A 11 -1.28 2.81 20.18
CA GLU A 11 -2.53 2.97 20.93
C GLU A 11 -3.55 1.92 20.52
N TRP A 12 -3.69 1.65 19.22
CA TRP A 12 -4.57 0.60 18.72
C TRP A 12 -4.18 -0.79 19.27
N PHE A 13 -2.88 -1.12 19.29
CA PHE A 13 -2.37 -2.37 19.87
C PHE A 13 -2.67 -2.48 21.37
N ILE A 14 -2.35 -1.43 22.14
CA ILE A 14 -2.58 -1.37 23.60
C ILE A 14 -4.07 -1.50 23.93
N ASN A 15 -4.93 -0.81 23.18
CA ASN A 15 -6.39 -0.90 23.33
C ASN A 15 -6.91 -2.31 23.06
N THR A 16 -6.34 -3.01 22.06
CA THR A 16 -6.69 -4.41 21.75
C THR A 16 -6.33 -5.35 22.91
N LEU A 17 -5.26 -5.05 23.66
CA LEU A 17 -4.88 -5.77 24.87
C LEU A 17 -5.68 -5.37 26.11
N ASN A 18 -6.61 -4.40 26.00
CA ASN A 18 -7.40 -3.85 27.11
C ASN A 18 -6.54 -3.33 28.28
N TRP A 19 -5.36 -2.77 27.99
CA TRP A 19 -4.56 -2.13 29.04
C TRP A 19 -5.26 -0.84 29.48
N SER A 20 -5.36 -0.65 30.79
CA SER A 20 -5.86 0.58 31.41
C SER A 20 -4.74 1.29 32.15
N ASN A 21 -4.85 2.61 32.31
CA ASN A 21 -3.88 3.42 33.07
C ASN A 21 -2.43 3.29 32.55
N TYR A 22 -2.22 3.51 31.26
CA TYR A 22 -0.90 3.57 30.66
C TYR A 22 -0.52 5.00 30.28
N ASP A 23 0.79 5.25 30.18
CA ASP A 23 1.34 6.50 29.65
C ASP A 23 2.33 6.19 28.53
N ILE A 24 2.18 6.87 27.38
CA ILE A 24 3.02 6.68 26.19
C ILE A 24 3.96 7.88 26.06
N ILE A 25 5.26 7.61 26.13
CA ILE A 25 6.33 8.58 26.02
C ILE A 25 7.08 8.32 24.70
N GLU A 26 7.19 9.35 23.86
CA GLU A 26 8.05 9.30 22.67
C GLU A 26 9.53 9.25 23.07
N PHE A 27 10.30 8.39 22.40
CA PHE A 27 11.71 8.20 22.73
C PHE A 27 12.53 7.90 21.46
N GLU A 28 13.86 8.02 21.55
CA GLU A 28 14.73 7.78 20.38
C GLU A 28 15.05 6.29 20.17
N MET A 29 15.35 5.56 21.25
CA MET A 29 15.64 4.12 21.21
C MET A 29 15.20 3.44 22.52
N PRO A 30 14.06 2.74 22.55
CA PRO A 30 13.11 2.45 21.45
C PRO A 30 12.31 3.67 20.97
N ASP A 31 11.50 3.50 19.92
CA ASP A 31 10.60 4.54 19.40
C ASP A 31 9.63 5.12 20.45
N PHE A 32 9.12 4.26 21.34
CA PHE A 32 8.20 4.65 22.41
C PHE A 32 8.49 3.87 23.68
N ILE A 33 8.12 4.47 24.81
CA ILE A 33 8.11 3.83 26.12
C ILE A 33 6.69 3.91 26.66
N VAL A 34 6.17 2.77 27.11
CA VAL A 34 4.88 2.67 27.76
C VAL A 34 5.08 2.32 29.22
N ASN A 35 4.62 3.19 30.11
CA ASN A 35 4.54 2.88 31.53
C ASN A 35 3.20 2.20 31.80
N TYR A 36 3.23 0.96 32.27
CA TYR A 36 2.02 0.17 32.57
C TYR A 36 2.27 -0.74 33.77
N ASN A 37 1.40 -0.67 34.79
CA ASN A 37 1.51 -1.45 36.04
C ASN A 37 2.92 -1.41 36.67
N ASN A 38 3.49 -0.21 36.83
CA ASN A 38 4.84 0.03 37.34
C ASN A 38 5.98 -0.63 36.52
N LYS A 39 5.71 -1.05 35.29
CA LYS A 39 6.71 -1.52 34.34
C LYS A 39 6.92 -0.51 33.23
N LYS A 40 8.15 -0.43 32.76
CA LYS A 40 8.60 0.39 31.64
C LYS A 40 8.83 -0.51 30.43
N ILE A 41 7.90 -0.48 29.49
CA ILE A 41 7.89 -1.34 28.31
C ILE A 41 8.32 -0.52 27.10
N GLY A 42 9.41 -0.92 26.45
CA GLY A 42 9.85 -0.33 25.20
C GLY A 42 9.08 -0.87 24.01
N PHE A 43 8.70 -0.01 23.07
CA PHE A 43 8.08 -0.38 21.80
C PHE A 43 8.88 0.16 20.62
N GLU A 44 9.34 -0.74 19.77
CA GLU A 44 9.89 -0.42 18.45
C GLU A 44 8.82 -0.68 17.40
N ILE A 45 8.52 0.30 16.55
CA ILE A 45 7.44 0.18 15.56
C ILE A 45 8.06 0.03 14.17
N THR A 46 7.62 -1.00 13.45
CA THR A 46 8.17 -1.31 12.12
C THR A 46 7.05 -1.62 11.15
N ASN A 47 6.82 -0.69 10.22
CA ASN A 47 5.94 -0.95 9.09
C ASN A 47 6.58 -1.95 8.12
N LEU A 48 5.77 -2.91 7.70
CA LEU A 48 6.09 -3.85 6.65
C LEU A 48 5.48 -3.35 5.34
N TYR A 49 6.32 -3.24 4.31
CA TYR A 49 5.91 -2.84 2.98
C TYR A 49 6.09 -4.00 2.01
N LYS A 50 5.09 -4.25 1.16
CA LYS A 50 5.08 -5.30 0.13
C LYS A 50 6.36 -5.37 -0.72
N ASN A 51 6.98 -4.21 -0.95
CA ASN A 51 8.12 -4.09 -1.87
C ASN A 51 9.49 -3.99 -1.19
N ASP A 52 9.57 -4.13 0.13
CA ASP A 52 10.84 -4.07 0.86
C ASP A 52 11.75 -5.28 0.58
N TYR A 53 11.20 -6.36 0.03
CA TYR A 53 11.96 -7.56 -0.37
C TYR A 53 12.96 -7.26 -1.50
N PHE A 54 12.61 -6.32 -2.39
CA PHE A 54 13.42 -6.00 -3.57
C PHE A 54 14.26 -4.73 -3.29
N LYS A 55 15.48 -4.91 -2.80
CA LYS A 55 16.47 -3.84 -2.51
C LYS A 55 16.94 -3.02 -3.75
N LYS A 56 16.37 -3.22 -4.92
CA LYS A 56 16.51 -2.41 -6.13
C LYS A 56 15.17 -2.41 -6.85
N GLY A 57 14.77 -1.28 -7.43
CA GLY A 57 13.45 -1.07 -8.05
C GLY A 57 12.95 -2.32 -8.77
N SER A 58 11.98 -3.00 -8.17
CA SER A 58 11.47 -4.27 -8.69
C SER A 58 10.95 -4.06 -10.11
N LEU A 59 11.02 -5.11 -10.94
CA LEU A 59 10.40 -5.08 -12.26
C LEU A 59 8.93 -4.67 -12.17
N ASP A 60 8.25 -5.09 -11.09
CA ASP A 60 6.86 -4.71 -10.82
C ASP A 60 6.71 -3.21 -10.56
N LYS A 61 7.57 -2.57 -9.74
CA LYS A 61 7.55 -1.09 -9.58
C LYS A 61 7.82 -0.35 -10.89
N LYS A 62 8.72 -0.87 -11.74
CA LYS A 62 8.97 -0.29 -13.06
C LYS A 62 7.73 -0.43 -13.95
N CYS A 63 7.06 -1.57 -13.93
CA CYS A 63 5.81 -1.81 -14.66
C CYS A 63 4.66 -0.93 -14.13
N GLU A 64 4.52 -0.77 -12.81
CA GLU A 64 3.54 0.11 -12.18
C GLU A 64 3.76 1.57 -12.56
N SER A 65 5.01 2.04 -12.48
CA SER A 65 5.42 3.38 -12.88
C SER A 65 5.18 3.63 -14.37
N TYR A 66 5.50 2.65 -15.22
CA TYR A 66 5.21 2.70 -16.65
C TYR A 66 3.69 2.82 -16.91
N LYS A 67 2.87 1.99 -16.27
CA LYS A 67 1.39 2.03 -16.39
C LYS A 67 0.80 3.36 -15.89
N ALA A 68 1.31 3.89 -14.78
CA ALA A 68 0.87 5.16 -14.23
C ALA A 68 1.24 6.31 -15.17
N SER A 69 2.48 6.34 -15.66
CA SER A 69 2.95 7.32 -16.65
C SER A 69 2.13 7.26 -17.94
N TRP A 70 1.89 6.06 -18.45
CA TRP A 70 1.02 5.84 -19.61
C TRP A 70 -0.39 6.42 -19.39
N LEU A 71 -1.01 6.15 -18.23
CA LEU A 71 -2.37 6.60 -17.95
C LEU A 71 -2.47 8.12 -17.80
N ILE A 72 -1.43 8.76 -17.25
CA ILE A 72 -1.30 10.22 -17.22
C ILE A 72 -1.23 10.77 -18.66
N SER A 73 -0.44 10.14 -19.54
CA SER A 73 -0.38 10.53 -20.95
C SER A 73 -1.74 10.39 -21.64
N VAL A 74 -2.47 9.29 -21.43
CA VAL A 74 -3.82 9.11 -22.00
C VAL A 74 -4.76 10.21 -21.49
N ALA A 75 -4.73 10.53 -20.20
CA ALA A 75 -5.57 11.59 -19.63
C ALA A 75 -5.24 12.96 -20.26
N ASN A 76 -3.96 13.28 -20.40
CA ASN A 76 -3.53 14.53 -21.03
C ASN A 76 -3.99 14.63 -22.49
N GLU A 77 -3.84 13.56 -23.27
CA GLU A 77 -4.32 13.52 -24.66
C GLU A 77 -5.86 13.64 -24.73
N TYR A 78 -6.59 12.96 -23.85
CA TYR A 78 -8.05 13.04 -23.78
C TYR A 78 -8.56 14.47 -23.54
N TYR A 79 -7.94 15.19 -22.60
CA TYR A 79 -8.36 16.55 -22.26
C TYR A 79 -7.87 17.64 -23.23
N LYS A 80 -7.08 17.30 -24.26
CA LYS A 80 -6.86 18.23 -25.39
C LYS A 80 -8.13 18.46 -26.20
N PHE A 81 -9.01 17.46 -26.24
CA PHE A 81 -10.20 17.48 -27.11
C PHE A 81 -11.52 17.37 -26.34
N SER A 82 -11.51 16.88 -25.10
CA SER A 82 -12.69 16.75 -24.24
C SER A 82 -12.70 17.74 -23.08
N LYS A 83 -13.87 18.30 -22.78
CA LYS A 83 -14.14 19.04 -21.52
C LYS A 83 -14.96 18.23 -20.51
N VAL A 84 -15.24 16.96 -20.81
CA VAL A 84 -16.04 16.10 -19.95
C VAL A 84 -15.14 15.47 -18.89
N PRO A 85 -15.28 15.80 -17.60
CA PRO A 85 -14.47 15.17 -16.57
C PRO A 85 -14.89 13.71 -16.39
N ILE A 86 -13.91 12.80 -16.37
CA ILE A 86 -14.15 11.38 -16.14
C ILE A 86 -13.20 10.80 -15.09
N LEU A 87 -13.71 9.86 -14.30
CA LEU A 87 -12.90 8.91 -13.57
C LEU A 87 -12.76 7.67 -14.45
N LEU A 88 -11.53 7.33 -14.82
CA LEU A 88 -11.21 6.10 -15.51
C LEU A 88 -10.49 5.13 -14.59
N LYS A 89 -10.96 3.88 -14.57
CA LYS A 89 -10.21 2.74 -14.03
C LYS A 89 -9.92 1.75 -15.14
N VAL A 90 -8.67 1.31 -15.27
CA VAL A 90 -8.20 0.43 -16.34
C VAL A 90 -7.75 -0.89 -15.75
N PHE A 91 -8.25 -1.99 -16.29
CA PHE A 91 -7.75 -3.33 -16.03
C PHE A 91 -7.18 -3.94 -17.31
N ALA A 92 -6.04 -4.62 -17.21
CA ALA A 92 -5.38 -5.30 -18.30
C ALA A 92 -5.30 -6.80 -18.00
N SER A 93 -5.70 -7.64 -18.95
CA SER A 93 -5.72 -9.10 -18.74
C SER A 93 -4.32 -9.74 -18.69
N SER A 94 -3.28 -9.07 -19.19
CA SER A 94 -1.92 -9.59 -19.21
C SER A 94 -0.85 -8.48 -19.16
N LYS A 95 0.42 -8.88 -18.93
CA LYS A 95 1.60 -7.99 -18.85
C LYS A 95 2.17 -7.62 -20.23
N SER A 96 1.33 -7.25 -21.18
CA SER A 96 1.76 -6.84 -22.53
C SER A 96 1.89 -5.32 -22.69
N ASN A 97 2.41 -4.91 -23.85
CA ASN A 97 2.60 -3.52 -24.22
C ASN A 97 1.27 -2.76 -24.27
N LEU A 98 1.23 -1.61 -23.62
CA LEU A 98 0.08 -0.72 -23.68
C LEU A 98 0.04 -0.04 -25.06
N PRO A 99 -1.15 0.25 -25.62
CA PRO A 99 -1.26 0.99 -26.88
C PRO A 99 -0.71 2.40 -26.79
N ASP A 100 -0.60 3.08 -27.94
CA ASP A 100 -0.28 4.51 -27.98
C ASP A 100 -1.29 5.33 -27.15
N PRO A 101 -0.84 6.27 -26.30
CA PRO A 101 -1.74 7.08 -25.46
C PRO A 101 -2.75 7.91 -26.24
N SER A 102 -2.37 8.44 -27.41
CA SER A 102 -3.23 9.30 -28.24
C SER A 102 -4.36 8.47 -28.86
N LEU A 103 -4.01 7.28 -29.38
CA LEU A 103 -5.00 6.32 -29.87
C LEU A 103 -6.02 5.94 -28.78
N MET A 104 -5.56 5.69 -27.56
CA MET A 104 -6.49 5.37 -26.46
C MET A 104 -7.35 6.55 -26.06
N ALA A 105 -6.79 7.76 -26.02
CA ALA A 105 -7.55 8.96 -25.74
C ALA A 105 -8.69 9.17 -26.74
N ASP A 106 -8.42 8.98 -28.04
CA ASP A 106 -9.42 9.06 -29.10
C ASP A 106 -10.52 8.02 -28.94
N ILE A 107 -10.16 6.78 -28.62
CA ILE A 107 -11.13 5.69 -28.38
C ILE A 107 -12.02 6.02 -27.17
N ILE A 108 -11.43 6.47 -26.06
CA ILE A 108 -12.16 6.84 -24.85
C ILE A 108 -13.08 8.04 -25.12
N TYR A 109 -12.58 9.05 -25.85
CA TYR A 109 -13.36 10.22 -26.24
C TYR A 109 -14.58 9.84 -27.08
N ASN A 110 -14.38 9.07 -28.15
CA ASN A 110 -15.46 8.62 -29.01
C ASN A 110 -16.47 7.75 -28.25
N TYR A 111 -16.01 6.88 -27.35
CA TYR A 111 -16.91 6.12 -26.48
C TYR A 111 -17.75 7.03 -25.58
N ILE A 112 -17.13 8.05 -24.98
CA ILE A 112 -17.79 9.00 -24.08
C ILE A 112 -18.85 9.86 -24.78
N LEU A 113 -18.61 10.27 -26.03
CA LEU A 113 -19.58 10.99 -26.85
C LEU A 113 -20.83 10.14 -27.14
N ASN A 114 -20.64 8.85 -27.42
CA ASN A 114 -21.72 7.96 -27.82
C ASN A 114 -22.47 7.32 -26.65
N THR A 115 -21.89 7.32 -25.44
CA THR A 115 -22.54 6.76 -24.26
C THR A 115 -23.41 7.77 -23.51
N LYS A 116 -24.67 7.41 -23.26
CA LYS A 116 -25.57 8.21 -22.40
C LYS A 116 -25.40 7.89 -20.91
N SER A 117 -24.80 6.74 -20.58
CA SER A 117 -24.68 6.31 -19.19
C SER A 117 -23.65 7.14 -18.44
N LYS A 118 -23.92 7.39 -17.16
CA LYS A 118 -22.97 8.02 -16.23
C LYS A 118 -21.84 7.06 -15.88
N ASP A 119 -22.17 5.79 -15.68
CA ASP A 119 -21.23 4.71 -15.36
C ASP A 119 -21.26 3.67 -16.48
N SER A 120 -20.09 3.27 -16.97
CA SER A 120 -20.00 2.46 -18.18
C SER A 120 -18.75 1.58 -18.19
N LYS A 121 -18.83 0.49 -18.95
CA LYS A 121 -17.74 -0.47 -19.15
C LYS A 121 -17.47 -0.58 -20.64
N TYR A 122 -16.22 -0.38 -21.03
CA TYR A 122 -15.75 -0.56 -22.39
C TYR A 122 -14.63 -1.61 -22.40
N ILE A 123 -14.64 -2.50 -23.39
CA ILE A 123 -13.65 -3.55 -23.58
C ILE A 123 -12.96 -3.28 -24.91
N TYR A 124 -11.64 -3.22 -24.88
CA TYR A 124 -10.79 -3.05 -26.05
C TYR A 124 -9.89 -4.26 -26.18
N ASP A 125 -10.15 -5.07 -27.20
CA ASP A 125 -9.39 -6.28 -27.50
C ASP A 125 -8.20 -5.90 -28.41
N LEU A 126 -6.98 -6.05 -27.89
CA LEU A 126 -5.75 -5.85 -28.68
C LEU A 126 -5.35 -7.12 -29.43
N SER A 127 -5.55 -8.28 -28.80
CA SER A 127 -5.29 -9.60 -29.37
C SER A 127 -6.17 -10.66 -28.68
N SER A 128 -6.09 -11.92 -29.13
CA SER A 128 -6.84 -13.06 -28.56
C SER A 128 -6.73 -13.18 -27.04
N ASP A 129 -5.56 -12.82 -26.48
CA ASP A 129 -5.23 -13.02 -25.07
C ASP A 129 -5.03 -11.70 -24.31
N TYR A 130 -5.16 -10.57 -25.01
CA TYR A 130 -4.93 -9.26 -24.42
C TYR A 130 -6.09 -8.30 -24.64
N ARG A 131 -6.71 -7.93 -23.51
CA ARG A 131 -7.80 -6.94 -23.45
C ARG A 131 -7.54 -5.91 -22.39
N LEU A 132 -7.93 -4.69 -22.70
CA LEU A 132 -8.09 -3.60 -21.75
C LEU A 132 -9.57 -3.45 -21.41
N ILE A 133 -9.88 -3.40 -20.12
CA ILE A 133 -11.22 -3.16 -19.60
C ILE A 133 -11.21 -1.79 -18.94
N PHE A 134 -12.00 -0.88 -19.49
CA PHE A 134 -12.17 0.48 -19.01
C PHE A 134 -13.48 0.59 -18.23
N TYR A 135 -13.39 0.98 -16.97
CA TYR A 135 -14.52 1.39 -16.16
C TYR A 135 -14.54 2.91 -16.12
N ILE A 136 -15.53 3.50 -16.76
CA ILE A 136 -15.60 4.93 -16.99
C ILE A 136 -16.80 5.51 -16.25
N LYS A 137 -16.54 6.54 -15.44
CA LYS A 137 -17.56 7.31 -14.73
C LYS A 137 -17.49 8.77 -15.13
N LYS A 138 -18.56 9.31 -15.70
CA LYS A 138 -18.72 10.75 -15.94
C LYS A 138 -18.86 11.47 -14.59
N LEU A 139 -17.95 12.40 -14.34
CA LEU A 139 -17.95 13.23 -13.16
C LEU A 139 -18.76 14.51 -13.41
N PRO A 140 -19.20 15.22 -12.36
CA PRO A 140 -19.78 16.54 -12.52
C PRO A 140 -18.74 17.54 -13.04
N SER A 141 -19.20 18.60 -13.71
CA SER A 141 -18.35 19.58 -14.41
C SER A 141 -17.36 20.32 -13.51
N ASN A 142 -17.62 20.41 -12.20
CA ASN A 142 -16.72 21.05 -11.23
C ASN A 142 -15.42 20.28 -10.98
N PHE A 143 -15.27 19.07 -11.53
CA PHE A 143 -14.02 18.29 -11.48
C PHE A 143 -13.03 18.65 -12.60
N GLU A 144 -13.42 19.50 -13.57
CA GLU A 144 -12.57 20.02 -14.65
C GLU A 144 -11.68 18.95 -15.33
N MET A 145 -10.35 19.07 -15.23
CA MET A 145 -9.39 18.10 -15.77
C MET A 145 -8.99 17.09 -14.69
N TYR A 146 -9.87 16.12 -14.43
CA TYR A 146 -9.59 15.06 -13.47
C TYR A 146 -8.66 13.99 -14.08
N ASN A 147 -7.39 13.98 -13.66
CA ASN A 147 -6.33 13.09 -14.17
C ASN A 147 -5.94 11.96 -13.20
N ARG A 148 -6.63 11.81 -12.07
CA ARG A 148 -6.38 10.74 -11.08
C ARG A 148 -7.04 9.43 -11.51
N TRP A 149 -6.66 8.97 -12.69
CA TRP A 149 -7.09 7.70 -13.25
C TRP A 149 -6.31 6.55 -12.61
N ILE A 150 -6.89 5.35 -12.59
CA ILE A 150 -6.38 4.23 -11.79
C ILE A 150 -6.13 3.02 -12.68
N PHE A 151 -4.96 2.39 -12.53
CA PHE A 151 -4.69 1.08 -13.14
C PHE A 151 -4.95 -0.03 -12.10
N ILE A 152 -6.05 -0.76 -12.26
CA ILE A 152 -6.58 -1.74 -11.30
C ILE A 152 -5.57 -2.85 -11.01
N ASN A 153 -4.83 -3.34 -12.00
CA ASN A 153 -3.80 -4.37 -11.77
C ASN A 153 -2.74 -3.97 -10.74
N ASN A 154 -2.47 -2.67 -10.57
CA ASN A 154 -1.52 -2.18 -9.57
C ASN A 154 -2.09 -2.22 -8.14
N HIS A 155 -3.41 -2.39 -8.01
CA HIS A 155 -4.12 -2.40 -6.74
C HIS A 155 -4.73 -3.76 -6.39
N VAL A 156 -4.97 -4.63 -7.38
CA VAL A 156 -5.69 -5.91 -7.20
C VAL A 156 -4.78 -7.12 -7.31
N ASP A 157 -3.61 -6.99 -7.96
CA ASP A 157 -2.71 -8.13 -8.12
C ASP A 157 -1.60 -8.13 -7.05
N ILE A 158 -1.45 -9.31 -6.44
CA ILE A 158 -0.51 -9.67 -5.38
C ILE A 158 -1.02 -9.20 -4.02
N VAL A 159 -1.97 -9.97 -3.50
CA VAL A 159 -1.92 -10.28 -2.08
C VAL A 159 -0.59 -10.99 -1.86
N GLY A 160 0.44 -10.26 -1.43
CA GLY A 160 1.74 -10.87 -1.18
C GLY A 160 1.58 -11.80 0.00
N SER A 161 1.91 -13.09 -0.15
CA SER A 161 2.13 -13.91 1.03
C SER A 161 3.28 -13.29 1.80
N LEU A 162 3.09 -13.07 3.09
CA LEU A 162 4.14 -12.58 3.95
C LEU A 162 5.16 -13.70 4.14
N ASP A 163 6.26 -13.64 3.41
CA ASP A 163 7.34 -14.63 3.54
C ASP A 163 7.92 -14.59 4.97
N ILE A 164 7.93 -15.75 5.63
CA ILE A 164 8.49 -15.91 6.97
C ILE A 164 9.96 -15.50 7.01
N GLU A 165 10.72 -15.76 5.94
CA GLU A 165 12.13 -15.34 5.86
C GLU A 165 12.25 -13.82 5.86
N TYR A 166 11.33 -13.12 5.20
CA TYR A 166 11.28 -11.67 5.23
C TYR A 166 10.98 -11.14 6.62
N LEU A 167 9.98 -11.71 7.34
CA LEU A 167 9.71 -11.33 8.72
C LEU A 167 10.93 -11.53 9.62
N LYS A 168 11.56 -12.70 9.53
CA LYS A 168 12.80 -13.01 10.26
C LYS A 168 13.89 -11.98 9.97
N SER A 169 14.08 -11.62 8.70
CA SER A 169 15.08 -10.60 8.34
C SER A 169 14.82 -9.23 8.98
N LYS A 170 13.55 -8.82 9.11
CA LYS A 170 13.16 -7.56 9.76
C LYS A 170 13.38 -7.62 11.27
N VAL A 171 12.98 -8.74 11.89
CA VAL A 171 13.22 -9.01 13.30
C VAL A 171 14.73 -8.99 13.59
N ASP A 172 15.55 -9.68 12.80
CA ASP A 172 17.00 -9.76 12.99
C ASP A 172 17.69 -8.39 12.85
N ILE A 173 17.27 -7.57 11.88
CA ILE A 173 17.80 -6.20 11.72
C ILE A 173 17.53 -5.36 12.97
N LYS A 174 16.33 -5.47 13.56
CA LYS A 174 15.97 -4.75 14.78
C LYS A 174 16.65 -5.34 16.01
N ARG A 175 16.76 -6.67 16.09
CA ARG A 175 17.47 -7.38 17.16
C ARG A 175 18.92 -6.93 17.30
N ARG A 176 19.63 -6.74 16.18
CA ARG A 176 21.02 -6.26 16.20
C ARG A 176 21.19 -4.86 16.81
N LYS A 177 20.10 -4.09 16.95
CA LYS A 177 20.12 -2.75 17.52
C LYS A 177 19.75 -2.71 19.01
N THR A 178 19.22 -3.79 19.58
CA THR A 178 18.68 -3.80 20.96
C THR A 178 19.72 -3.50 22.02
N SER A 179 21.00 -3.78 21.75
CA SER A 179 22.11 -3.43 22.64
C SER A 179 22.23 -1.92 22.90
N ASN A 180 21.69 -1.08 22.01
CA ASN A 180 21.69 0.37 22.14
C ASN A 180 20.46 0.94 22.87
N TYR A 181 19.51 0.08 23.27
CA TYR A 181 18.24 0.52 23.81
C TYR A 181 18.41 0.84 25.30
N ASN A 182 17.49 1.65 25.84
CA ASN A 182 17.50 2.01 27.25
C ASN A 182 17.59 0.76 28.14
N LYS A 183 18.65 0.66 28.96
CA LYS A 183 18.89 -0.52 29.82
C LYS A 183 17.90 -0.64 30.99
N ASN A 184 17.10 0.41 31.24
CA ASN A 184 16.12 0.45 32.33
C ASN A 184 14.71 0.06 31.85
N LEU A 185 14.60 -0.81 30.85
CA LEU A 185 13.32 -1.34 30.37
C LEU A 185 13.09 -2.72 30.98
N ASP A 186 11.87 -2.96 31.47
CA ASP A 186 11.45 -4.28 31.96
C ASP A 186 11.21 -5.25 30.80
N LYS A 187 10.79 -4.72 29.65
CA LYS A 187 10.49 -5.47 28.44
C LYS A 187 10.70 -4.59 27.21
N LEU A 188 11.14 -5.18 26.12
CA LEU A 188 11.14 -4.58 24.79
C LEU A 188 10.18 -5.36 23.90
N ILE A 189 9.39 -4.67 23.08
CA ILE A 189 8.43 -5.25 22.14
C ILE A 189 8.70 -4.66 20.76
N LEU A 190 8.78 -5.52 19.75
CA LEU A 190 8.79 -5.10 18.35
C LEU A 190 7.37 -5.26 17.79
N LEU A 191 6.74 -4.15 17.44
CA LEU A 191 5.44 -4.11 16.80
C LEU A 191 5.61 -4.05 15.27
N LEU A 192 5.29 -5.15 14.59
CA LEU A 192 5.28 -5.21 13.13
C LEU A 192 3.90 -4.79 12.62
N VAL A 193 3.84 -3.72 11.82
CA VAL A 193 2.58 -3.14 11.35
C VAL A 193 2.42 -3.35 9.85
N ILE A 194 1.24 -3.82 9.44
CA ILE A 194 0.85 -3.93 8.04
C ILE A 194 -0.34 -3.00 7.82
N ASP A 195 -0.10 -1.85 7.20
CA ASP A 195 -1.13 -0.87 6.91
C ASP A 195 -1.50 -0.87 5.42
N SER A 196 -2.68 -1.42 5.12
CA SER A 196 -3.22 -1.48 3.76
C SER A 196 -3.46 -0.12 3.10
N SER A 197 -3.52 0.98 3.88
CA SER A 197 -3.75 2.33 3.37
C SER A 197 -2.49 2.98 2.77
N ASN A 198 -1.29 2.53 3.18
CA ASN A 198 -0.01 3.11 2.77
C ASN A 198 0.89 2.09 2.06
N ALA A 199 0.72 1.92 0.74
CA ALA A 199 1.63 1.16 -0.13
C ALA A 199 1.92 -0.31 0.26
N SER A 200 1.32 -0.86 1.32
CA SER A 200 1.56 -2.23 1.77
C SER A 200 0.75 -3.27 1.01
N GLY A 201 -0.21 -2.86 0.17
CA GLY A 201 -1.13 -3.80 -0.47
C GLY A 201 -1.90 -4.63 0.56
N MET A 202 -2.82 -5.47 0.10
CA MET A 202 -3.35 -6.52 0.97
C MET A 202 -2.22 -7.54 1.16
N ILE A 203 -1.85 -7.87 2.39
CA ILE A 203 -0.93 -8.98 2.69
C ILE A 203 -1.80 -10.11 3.27
N ASN A 204 -1.71 -11.32 2.71
CA ASN A 204 -2.35 -12.48 3.33
C ASN A 204 -1.36 -13.07 4.33
N ILE A 205 -1.81 -13.21 5.57
CA ILE A 205 -1.11 -13.96 6.59
C ILE A 205 -1.76 -15.34 6.61
N GLU A 206 -1.42 -16.20 5.65
CA GLU A 206 -1.83 -17.60 5.70
C GLU A 206 -0.87 -18.36 6.63
N ASN A 207 -1.40 -18.93 7.71
CA ASN A 207 -0.71 -19.89 8.59
C ASN A 207 0.66 -19.43 9.12
N ILE A 208 0.73 -18.29 9.81
CA ILE A 208 1.84 -18.07 10.75
C ILE A 208 1.49 -18.78 12.05
N ASP A 209 1.64 -20.11 12.05
CA ASP A 209 1.78 -20.89 13.28
C ASP A 209 3.27 -20.93 13.60
N TYR A 210 3.82 -19.76 13.95
CA TYR A 210 5.25 -19.59 14.17
C TYR A 210 5.46 -18.86 15.49
N ASP A 211 5.73 -19.66 16.51
CA ASP A 211 6.12 -19.23 17.83
C ASP A 211 7.55 -18.67 17.77
N PHE A 212 7.69 -17.33 17.75
CA PHE A 212 8.98 -16.67 17.93
C PHE A 212 9.39 -16.78 19.40
N LYS A 213 9.80 -17.97 19.85
CA LYS A 213 10.51 -18.14 21.13
C LYS A 213 11.89 -17.48 21.04
N CYS A 214 11.93 -16.17 21.21
CA CYS A 214 13.15 -15.46 21.53
C CYS A 214 13.21 -15.31 23.04
N ASN A 215 14.23 -15.88 23.68
CA ASN A 215 14.49 -15.78 25.12
C ASN A 215 14.64 -14.32 25.66
N GLU A 216 14.50 -13.31 24.81
CA GLU A 216 14.61 -11.87 25.11
C GLU A 216 13.31 -11.09 24.87
N PHE A 217 12.30 -11.72 24.23
CA PHE A 217 11.00 -11.12 23.95
C PHE A 217 9.94 -12.10 24.48
N SER A 218 9.29 -11.76 25.59
CA SER A 218 8.18 -12.58 26.07
C SER A 218 6.96 -12.38 25.17
N GLU A 219 6.28 -13.47 24.83
CA GLU A 219 4.93 -13.45 24.28
C GLU A 219 3.99 -12.68 25.24
N ILE A 220 2.98 -12.03 24.67
CA ILE A 220 1.79 -11.54 25.40
C ILE A 220 0.61 -12.19 24.71
#